data_AF-A0A956UU64-F1
#
_entry.id   AF-A0A956UU64-F1
#
_cell.length_a   1.000
_cell.length_b   1.000
_cell.length_c   1.000
_cell.angle_alpha   90.00
_cell.angle_beta   90.00
_cell.angle_gamma   90.00
#
_symmetry.space_group_name_H-M   'P 1'
#
loop_
_entity.id
_entity.type
_entity.pdbx_description
1 polymer ?
#
loop_
_entity_poly.entity_id
_entity_poly.type
_entity_poly.pdbx_seq_one_letter_code
_entity_poly.pdbx_strand_id
1 'polypeptide(L)'
;MPAVLRADLAIRLDIDVASVQITEFCGVTWPNASLGVVEPDRAYTQVLIDGWLAILRAGGKDYRFHGASDRFIAADFVAGATVLDSTRCP
;
A
#
# COMPACT_ATOMS: atom_id res chain seq x y z
N MET A 1 -1.20 7.96 -11.83
CA MET A 1 -1.60 7.26 -10.59
C MET A 1 -0.82 7.62 -9.30
N PRO A 2 0.18 8.53 -9.27
CA PRO A 2 0.76 9.00 -7.99
C PRO A 2 -0.14 9.95 -7.18
N ALA A 3 -0.93 10.79 -7.86
CA ALA A 3 -1.74 11.83 -7.21
C ALA A 3 -2.85 11.27 -6.31
N VAL A 4 -3.48 10.16 -6.71
CA VAL A 4 -4.56 9.51 -5.96
C VAL A 4 -4.05 8.95 -4.63
N LEU A 5 -2.84 8.38 -4.60
CA LEU A 5 -2.24 7.84 -3.38
C LEU A 5 -1.92 8.94 -2.37
N ARG A 6 -1.36 10.05 -2.86
CA ARG A 6 -1.06 11.21 -2.01
C ARG A 6 -2.34 11.80 -1.43
N ALA A 7 -3.39 11.92 -2.24
CA ALA A 7 -4.69 12.43 -1.79
C ALA A 7 -5.35 11.51 -0.76
N ASP A 8 -5.34 10.19 -0.98
CA ASP A 8 -5.86 9.21 -0.02
C ASP A 8 -5.10 9.28 1.32
N LEU A 9 -3.76 9.33 1.30
CA LEU A 9 -2.98 9.47 2.53
C LEU A 9 -3.23 10.81 3.24
N ALA A 10 -3.32 11.90 2.49
CA ALA A 10 -3.60 13.23 3.03
C ALA A 10 -4.95 13.27 3.76
N ILE A 11 -5.99 12.68 3.17
CA ILE A 11 -7.33 12.57 3.78
C ILE A 11 -7.28 11.73 5.06
N ARG A 12 -6.57 10.59 5.07
CA ARG A 12 -6.48 9.72 6.25
C ARG A 12 -5.76 10.36 7.42
N LEU A 13 -4.76 11.20 7.14
CA LEU A 13 -3.95 11.87 8.15
C LEU A 13 -4.45 13.28 8.50
N ASP A 14 -5.47 13.77 7.81
CA ASP A 14 -5.97 15.15 7.92
C ASP A 14 -4.86 16.20 7.72
N ILE A 15 -4.05 16.02 6.67
CA ILE A 15 -2.94 16.91 6.31
C ILE A 15 -3.05 17.40 4.87
N ASP A 16 -2.24 18.41 4.53
CA ASP A 16 -2.13 18.87 3.15
C ASP A 16 -1.41 17.85 2.26
N VAL A 17 -1.93 17.63 1.04
CA VAL A 17 -1.38 16.69 0.05
C VAL A 17 0.06 17.05 -0.38
N ALA A 18 0.44 18.32 -0.32
CA ALA A 18 1.81 18.77 -0.57
C ALA A 18 2.80 18.26 0.50
N SER A 19 2.31 17.97 1.72
CA SER A 19 3.11 17.38 2.79
C SER A 19 3.36 15.87 2.62
N VAL A 20 2.69 15.24 1.65
CA VAL A 20 2.86 13.83 1.33
C VAL A 20 3.84 13.68 0.18
N GLN A 21 4.89 12.87 0.37
CA GLN A 21 5.87 12.55 -0.65
C GLN A 21 5.86 11.07 -0.96
N ILE A 22 6.03 10.69 -2.23
CA ILE A 22 6.24 9.28 -2.60
C ILE A 22 7.74 9.04 -2.57
N THR A 23 8.21 8.17 -1.70
CA THR A 23 9.63 7.84 -1.54
C THR A 23 10.03 6.63 -2.38
N GLU A 24 9.11 5.68 -2.58
CA GLU A 24 9.35 4.47 -3.38
C GLU A 24 8.11 4.12 -4.19
N PHE A 25 8.29 3.64 -5.42
CA PHE A 25 7.21 3.12 -6.26
C PHE A 25 7.80 2.09 -7.24
N CYS A 26 7.47 0.81 -7.07
CA CYS A 26 8.01 -0.26 -7.90
C CYS A 26 6.95 -1.30 -8.25
N GLY A 27 7.09 -1.93 -9.42
CA GLY A 27 6.27 -3.07 -9.81
C GLY A 27 6.67 -4.31 -9.00
N VAL A 28 5.68 -5.00 -8.44
CA VAL A 28 5.87 -6.25 -7.68
C VAL A 28 4.79 -7.24 -8.06
N THR A 29 5.06 -8.53 -7.88
CA THR A 29 4.05 -9.58 -8.09
C THR A 29 3.59 -10.08 -6.73
N TRP A 30 2.30 -9.91 -6.43
CA TRP A 30 1.71 -10.33 -5.17
C TRP A 30 1.39 -11.83 -5.18
N PRO A 31 1.69 -12.59 -4.11
CA PRO A 31 1.46 -14.03 -4.07
C PRO A 31 -0.01 -14.43 -3.77
N ASN A 32 -0.87 -13.45 -3.49
CA ASN A 32 -2.25 -13.69 -3.07
C ASN A 32 -3.20 -12.55 -3.50
N ALA A 33 -4.50 -12.85 -3.45
CA ALA A 33 -5.56 -11.91 -3.79
C ALA A 33 -5.66 -10.70 -2.83
N SER A 34 -4.98 -10.75 -1.68
CA SER A 34 -4.93 -9.66 -0.70
C SER A 34 -3.85 -8.62 -1.01
N LEU A 35 -3.12 -8.79 -2.12
CA LEU A 35 -2.02 -7.91 -2.50
C LEU A 35 -0.96 -7.82 -1.38
N GLY A 36 -0.73 -8.91 -0.66
CA GLY A 36 0.20 -8.95 0.47
C GLY A 36 -0.35 -8.42 1.80
N VAL A 37 -1.59 -7.91 1.86
CA VAL A 37 -2.21 -7.41 3.10
C VAL A 37 -3.20 -8.43 3.65
N VAL A 38 -2.73 -9.39 4.46
CA VAL A 38 -3.53 -10.53 4.91
C VAL A 38 -4.24 -10.22 6.23
N GLU A 39 -5.57 -10.12 6.21
CA GLU A 39 -6.39 -10.05 7.42
C GLU A 39 -6.49 -11.42 8.12
N PRO A 40 -6.41 -11.49 9.47
CA PRO A 40 -6.28 -12.74 10.23
C PRO A 40 -7.51 -13.67 10.15
N ASP A 41 -8.67 -13.12 9.79
CA ASP A 41 -9.94 -13.87 9.69
C ASP A 41 -10.42 -14.04 8.24
N ARG A 42 -9.57 -13.75 7.25
CA ARG A 42 -9.89 -13.98 5.83
C ARG A 42 -8.99 -15.04 5.19
N ALA A 43 -9.64 -15.97 4.49
CA ALA A 43 -8.97 -16.79 3.51
C ALA A 43 -8.83 -16.01 2.20
N TYR A 44 -7.60 -15.90 1.68
CA TYR A 44 -7.33 -15.34 0.37
C TYR A 44 -6.83 -16.42 -0.58
N THR A 45 -7.29 -16.36 -1.82
CA THR A 45 -6.80 -17.23 -2.89
C THR A 45 -5.32 -16.95 -3.15
N GLN A 46 -4.52 -18.02 -3.22
CA GLN A 46 -3.13 -17.95 -3.64
C GLN A 46 -3.08 -17.84 -5.16
N VAL A 47 -2.70 -16.67 -5.64
CA VAL A 47 -2.64 -16.36 -7.07
C VAL A 47 -1.61 -15.25 -7.26
N LEU A 48 -0.79 -15.37 -8.31
CA LEU A 48 0.16 -14.34 -8.69
C LEU A 48 -0.58 -13.19 -9.36
N ILE A 49 -0.49 -11.99 -8.78
CA ILE A 49 -1.12 -10.78 -9.31
C ILE A 49 -0.03 -9.75 -9.56
N ASP A 50 0.10 -9.30 -10.81
CA ASP A 50 0.96 -8.18 -11.15
C ASP A 50 0.42 -6.89 -10.55
N GLY A 51 1.25 -6.24 -9.76
CA GLY A 51 0.90 -5.06 -9.01
C GLY A 51 2.10 -4.15 -8.78
N TRP A 52 1.97 -3.31 -7.76
CA TRP A 52 2.98 -2.34 -7.41
C TRP A 52 2.94 -2.06 -5.91
N LEU A 53 4.10 -1.75 -5.35
CA LEU A 53 4.29 -1.27 -3.99
C LEU A 53 4.68 0.20 -4.07
N ALA A 54 3.96 1.05 -3.34
CA ALA A 54 4.32 2.45 -3.16
C ALA A 54 4.53 2.75 -1.67
N ILE A 55 5.59 3.50 -1.37
CA ILE A 55 5.87 4.00 -0.03
C ILE A 55 5.74 5.52 -0.06
N LEU A 56 4.87 6.03 0.80
CA LEU A 56 4.59 7.45 0.96
C LEU A 56 5.08 7.91 2.33
N ARG A 57 5.82 9.02 2.38
CA ARG A 57 6.26 9.66 3.60
C ARG A 57 5.41 10.89 3.92
N ALA A 58 4.93 10.95 5.15
CA ALA A 58 4.21 12.10 5.69
C ALA A 58 4.48 12.23 7.20
N GLY A 59 4.77 13.45 7.68
CA GLY A 59 5.03 13.69 9.09
C GLY A 59 6.20 12.86 9.66
N GLY A 60 7.20 12.53 8.84
CA GLY A 60 8.36 11.71 9.22
C GLY A 60 8.11 10.20 9.21
N LYS A 61 6.86 9.74 9.03
CA LYS A 61 6.48 8.32 8.97
C LYS A 61 6.25 7.87 7.53
N ASP A 62 6.64 6.63 7.26
CA ASP A 62 6.41 5.95 5.99
C ASP A 62 5.12 5.11 6.05
N TYR A 63 4.35 5.15 4.97
CA TYR A 63 3.06 4.49 4.79
C TYR A 63 3.06 3.70 3.49
N ARG A 64 2.63 2.44 3.55
CA ARG A 64 2.69 1.50 2.45
C ARG A 64 1.35 1.40 1.74
N PHE A 65 1.42 1.40 0.42
CA PHE A 65 0.30 1.28 -0.49
C PHE A 65 0.57 0.12 -1.43
N HIS A 66 -0.28 -0.90 -1.33
CA HIS A 66 -0.20 -2.12 -2.11
C HIS A 66 -1.27 -2.06 -3.19
N GLY A 67 -0.88 -2.03 -4.46
CA GLY A 67 -1.81 -1.88 -5.56
C GLY A 67 -1.67 -2.96 -6.61
N ALA A 68 -2.75 -3.14 -7.37
CA ALA A 68 -2.79 -3.96 -8.57
C ALA A 68 -3.88 -3.41 -9.50
N SER A 69 -3.55 -3.27 -10.79
CA SER A 69 -4.46 -2.67 -11.78
C SER A 69 -4.99 -1.30 -11.33
N ASP A 70 -6.31 -1.17 -11.15
CA ASP A 70 -7.02 0.05 -10.78
C ASP A 70 -7.33 0.17 -9.27
N ARG A 71 -6.97 -0.83 -8.46
CA ARG A 71 -7.23 -0.85 -7.01
C ARG A 71 -5.95 -0.79 -6.18
N PHE A 72 -6.07 -0.25 -4.97
CA PHE A 72 -4.99 -0.23 -3.97
C PHE A 72 -5.51 -0.39 -2.54
N ILE A 73 -4.62 -0.82 -1.65
CA ILE A 73 -4.85 -1.00 -0.22
C ILE A 73 -3.77 -0.21 0.53
N ALA A 74 -4.20 0.69 1.41
CA ALA A 74 -3.31 1.39 2.32
C ALA A 74 -2.98 0.46 3.50
N ALA A 75 -1.93 -0.35 3.36
CA ALA A 75 -1.62 -1.47 4.24
C ALA A 75 -1.48 -1.05 5.71
N ASP A 76 -0.83 0.10 5.96
CA ASP A 76 -0.64 0.66 7.31
C ASP A 76 -1.94 1.12 8.01
N PHE A 77 -3.07 1.16 7.28
CA PHE A 77 -4.38 1.51 7.83
C PHE A 77 -5.32 0.31 7.99
N VAL A 78 -4.90 -0.89 7.59
CA VAL A 78 -5.69 -2.11 7.79
C VAL A 78 -5.37 -2.67 9.17
N ALA A 79 -6.26 -2.41 10.13
CA ALA A 79 -6.07 -2.86 11.51
C ALA A 79 -5.98 -4.40 11.60
N GLY A 80 -4.90 -4.89 12.21
CA GLY A 80 -4.69 -6.32 12.43
C GLY A 80 -4.21 -7.12 11.21
N ALA A 81 -4.06 -6.48 10.03
CA ALA A 81 -3.53 -7.17 8.88
C ALA A 81 -2.03 -7.45 9.02
N THR A 82 -1.63 -8.65 8.60
CA THR A 82 -0.24 -9.02 8.41
C THR A 82 0.18 -8.58 7.01
N VAL A 83 1.12 -7.65 6.94
CA VAL A 83 1.73 -7.22 5.68
C VAL A 83 2.89 -8.15 5.36
N LEU A 84 2.72 -8.97 4.33
CA LEU A 84 3.74 -9.91 3.88
C LEU A 84 4.91 -9.16 3.23
N ASP A 85 6.13 -9.59 3.59
CA ASP A 85 7.46 -9.04 3.25
C ASP A 85 7.49 -8.10 2.03
N SER A 86 7.17 -6.83 2.28
CA SER A 86 7.13 -5.72 1.31
C SER A 86 7.50 -4.43 2.04
N THR A 87 8.52 -4.50 2.89
CA THR A 87 8.95 -3.34 3.68
C THR A 87 9.64 -2.28 2.80
N ARG A 88 10.15 -2.69 1.63
CA ARG A 88 10.73 -1.85 0.58
C ARG A 88 10.51 -2.47 -0.80
N CYS A 89 10.74 -1.67 -1.83
CA CYS A 89 10.96 -2.23 -3.15
C CYS A 89 12.10 -3.26 -3.12
N PRO A 90 11.94 -4.41 -3.80
CA PRO A 90 13.01 -5.40 -3.97
C PRO A 90 14.19 -4.87 -4.79
#